data_AF-A0A428W434-F1
#
_entry.id   AF-A0A428W434-F1
#
_cell.length_a   1.000
_cell.length_b   1.000
_cell.length_c   1.000
_cell.angle_alpha   90.00
_cell.angle_beta   90.00
_cell.angle_gamma   90.00
#
_symmetry.space_group_name_H-M   'P 1'
#
loop_
_entity.id
_entity.type
_entity.pdbx_description
1 polymer ?
#
loop_
_entity_poly.entity_id
_entity_poly.type
_entity_poly.pdbx_seq_one_letter_code
_entity_poly.pdbx_strand_id
1 'polypeptide(L)'
;MLRRGMVLLCSTCQQKQFQTIDRLGQRWRCARCDALNDLDRSAWKLPVNEPTWFYDLHPVGRHVLAEHGEVSALLSAYLRATRKDRRSSFGDVEEVTFLDGGKPQVEVDLVAYADDVLTVAECKSGSDLTGRKARLEVEKKCRVAAWLRADRLLFATSAEAWTPATIGSVSDIVRDFSGWGTSGSPEVRFISGLGRNHADVVDESGI
;
A
#
# COMPACT_ATOMS: atom_id res chain seq x y z
N MET A 1 -15.05 -6.77 0.39
CA MET A 1 -14.75 -7.07 1.81
C MET A 1 -15.27 -5.95 2.72
N LEU A 2 -16.54 -5.57 2.61
CA LEU A 2 -17.19 -4.58 3.48
C LEU A 2 -18.27 -5.28 4.30
N ARG A 3 -18.34 -4.97 5.59
CA ARG A 3 -19.36 -5.52 6.49
C ARG A 3 -20.39 -4.44 6.77
N ARG A 4 -21.65 -4.75 6.54
CA ARG A 4 -22.78 -3.87 6.90
C ARG A 4 -23.20 -4.14 8.34
N GLY A 5 -23.55 -3.09 9.07
CA GLY A 5 -23.95 -3.20 10.47
C GLY A 5 -24.49 -1.89 11.04
N MET A 6 -24.68 -1.87 12.36
CA MET A 6 -25.14 -0.69 13.09
C MET A 6 -24.10 -0.33 14.16
N VAL A 7 -23.94 0.96 14.46
CA VAL A 7 -23.19 1.38 15.64
C VAL A 7 -24.17 1.54 16.80
N LEU A 8 -24.03 0.68 17.80
CA LEU A 8 -24.93 0.58 18.95
C LEU A 8 -24.22 0.94 20.25
N LEU A 9 -24.95 1.56 21.16
CA LEU A 9 -24.55 1.93 22.51
C LEU A 9 -25.01 0.85 23.50
N CYS A 10 -24.08 0.23 24.23
CA CYS A 10 -24.45 -0.73 25.26
C CYS A 10 -25.07 -0.01 26.47
N SER A 11 -26.25 -0.43 26.90
CA SER A 11 -26.94 0.12 28.07
C SER A 11 -26.15 -0.06 29.38
N THR A 12 -25.39 -1.16 29.50
CA THR A 12 -24.60 -1.48 30.70
C THR A 12 -23.28 -0.73 30.75
N CYS A 13 -22.40 -0.90 29.75
CA CYS A 13 -21.05 -0.33 29.80
C CYS A 13 -20.89 0.99 29.02
N GLN A 14 -21.97 1.48 28.40
CA GLN A 14 -22.01 2.74 27.65
C GLN A 14 -20.98 2.83 26.50
N GLN A 15 -20.50 1.67 26.03
CA GLN A 15 -19.58 1.62 24.90
C GLN A 15 -20.33 1.60 23.59
N LYS A 16 -19.87 2.43 22.65
CA LYS A 16 -20.30 2.41 21.25
C LYS A 16 -19.54 1.33 20.51
N GLN A 17 -20.25 0.47 19.81
CA GLN A 17 -19.68 -0.68 19.11
C GLN A 17 -20.34 -0.86 17.76
N PHE A 18 -19.55 -1.18 16.74
CA PHE A 18 -20.08 -1.63 15.47
C PHE A 18 -20.49 -3.10 15.58
N GLN A 19 -21.76 -3.38 15.35
CA GLN A 19 -22.34 -4.72 15.31
C GLN A 19 -22.67 -5.06 13.87
N THR A 20 -22.04 -6.12 13.36
CA THR A 20 -22.29 -6.62 12.00
C THR A 20 -23.70 -7.19 11.90
N ILE A 21 -24.30 -7.15 10.71
CA ILE A 21 -25.70 -7.58 10.51
C ILE A 21 -25.96 -9.03 10.95
N ASP A 22 -24.98 -9.92 10.82
CA ASP A 22 -25.03 -11.31 11.29
C ASP A 22 -25.08 -11.46 12.82
N ARG A 23 -24.75 -10.39 13.56
CA ARG A 23 -24.81 -10.32 15.03
C ARG A 23 -25.99 -9.50 15.54
N LEU A 24 -26.84 -9.00 14.63
CA LEU A 24 -28.02 -8.22 14.98
C LEU A 24 -29.26 -9.11 15.00
N GLY A 25 -30.02 -9.00 16.08
CA GLY A 25 -31.41 -9.43 16.19
C GLY A 25 -32.22 -8.37 16.92
N GLN A 26 -33.42 -8.72 17.39
CA GLN A 26 -34.18 -7.86 18.32
C GLN A 26 -33.40 -7.58 19.62
N ARG A 27 -32.45 -8.46 19.95
CA ARG A 27 -31.46 -8.29 21.02
C ARG A 27 -30.06 -8.55 20.48
N TRP A 28 -29.04 -7.97 21.10
CA TRP A 28 -27.64 -8.09 20.70
C TRP A 28 -26.71 -8.14 21.92
N ARG A 29 -25.57 -8.84 21.79
CA ARG A 29 -24.57 -8.97 22.85
C ARG A 29 -23.45 -7.94 22.70
N CYS A 30 -23.11 -7.26 23.79
CA CYS A 30 -21.99 -6.33 23.81
C CYS A 30 -20.66 -7.09 23.69
N ALA A 31 -19.81 -6.73 22.74
CA ALA A 31 -18.52 -7.38 22.53
C ALA A 31 -17.49 -7.09 23.65
N ARG A 32 -17.79 -6.17 24.57
CA ARG A 32 -16.89 -5.81 25.69
C ARG A 32 -17.31 -6.46 27.00
N CYS A 33 -18.58 -6.31 27.39
CA CYS A 33 -19.07 -6.76 28.70
C CYS A 33 -20.07 -7.91 28.63
N ASP A 34 -20.32 -8.45 27.44
CA ASP A 34 -21.27 -9.55 27.16
C ASP A 34 -22.73 -9.31 27.60
N ALA A 35 -23.06 -8.08 27.98
CA ALA A 35 -24.44 -7.71 28.31
C ALA A 35 -25.36 -7.90 27.10
N LEU A 36 -26.55 -8.46 27.33
CA LEU A 36 -27.60 -8.56 26.34
C LEU A 36 -28.42 -7.28 26.34
N ASN A 37 -28.53 -6.63 25.18
CA ASN A 37 -29.18 -5.33 24.99
C ASN A 37 -30.32 -5.49 24.00
N ASP A 38 -31.36 -4.67 24.14
CA ASP A 38 -32.44 -4.60 23.15
C ASP A 38 -32.02 -3.67 21.99
N LEU A 39 -32.48 -3.98 20.78
CA LEU A 39 -32.28 -3.14 19.61
C LEU A 39 -33.41 -2.10 19.53
N ASP A 40 -33.31 -1.05 20.35
CA ASP A 40 -34.27 0.05 20.39
C ASP A 40 -33.61 1.40 20.09
N ARG A 41 -34.43 2.47 20.08
CA ARG A 41 -33.98 3.83 19.78
C ARG A 41 -32.88 4.33 20.74
N SER A 42 -32.85 3.85 21.99
CA SER A 42 -31.85 4.26 22.98
C SER A 42 -30.47 3.66 22.69
N ALA A 43 -30.43 2.51 22.03
CA ALA A 43 -29.19 1.87 21.61
C ALA A 43 -28.58 2.51 20.35
N TRP A 44 -29.31 3.28 19.55
CA TRP A 44 -28.80 3.80 18.28
C TRP A 44 -27.81 4.95 18.47
N LYS A 45 -26.66 4.91 17.75
CA LYS A 45 -25.69 6.02 17.75
C LYS A 45 -26.28 7.35 17.30
N LEU A 46 -27.17 7.32 16.30
CA LEU A 46 -27.89 8.46 15.76
C LEU A 46 -29.39 8.16 15.93
N PRO A 47 -30.05 8.67 16.99
CA PRO A 47 -31.43 8.32 17.33
C PRO A 47 -32.45 9.10 16.47
N VAL A 48 -32.37 8.93 15.15
CA VAL A 48 -33.42 9.36 14.21
C VAL A 48 -34.61 8.40 14.29
N ASN A 49 -35.65 8.57 13.46
CA ASN A 49 -36.83 7.70 13.50
C ASN A 49 -36.52 6.23 13.11
N GLU A 50 -35.34 5.98 12.51
CA GLU A 50 -34.88 4.66 12.07
C GLU A 50 -33.37 4.46 12.34
N PRO A 51 -32.88 3.22 12.53
CA PRO A 51 -31.46 2.99 12.76
C PRO A 51 -30.62 3.25 11.50
N THR A 52 -29.51 3.98 11.65
CA THR A 52 -28.57 4.21 10.54
C THR A 52 -27.69 2.97 10.28
N TRP A 53 -27.61 2.55 9.03
CA TRP A 53 -26.67 1.54 8.58
C TRP A 53 -25.27 2.14 8.37
N PHE A 54 -24.26 1.45 8.87
CA PHE A 54 -22.86 1.75 8.68
C PHE A 54 -22.17 0.61 7.93
N TYR A 55 -21.09 0.94 7.24
CA TYR A 55 -20.22 -0.01 6.59
C TYR A 55 -18.85 0.07 7.23
N ASP A 56 -18.29 -1.10 7.47
CA ASP A 56 -16.99 -1.21 8.11
C ASP A 56 -16.09 -2.15 7.31
N LEU A 57 -14.81 -1.83 7.31
CA LEU A 57 -13.81 -2.67 6.67
C LEU A 57 -13.42 -3.81 7.61
N HIS A 58 -13.14 -4.98 7.03
CA HIS A 58 -12.55 -6.07 7.80
C HIS A 58 -11.29 -5.58 8.55
N PRO A 59 -11.03 -5.98 9.81
CA PRO A 59 -9.84 -5.55 10.54
C PRO A 59 -8.53 -5.70 9.76
N VAL A 60 -8.37 -6.81 9.03
CA VAL A 60 -7.23 -7.01 8.11
C VAL A 60 -7.14 -5.92 7.04
N GLY A 61 -8.25 -5.59 6.38
CA GLY A 61 -8.25 -4.52 5.38
C GLY A 61 -7.94 -3.15 5.99
N ARG A 62 -8.37 -2.90 7.24
CA ARG A 62 -7.97 -1.66 7.94
C ARG A 62 -6.48 -1.62 8.22
N HIS A 63 -5.89 -2.75 8.59
CA HIS A 63 -4.46 -2.83 8.85
C HIS A 63 -3.66 -2.56 7.57
N VAL A 64 -4.05 -3.18 6.45
CA VAL A 64 -3.45 -2.88 5.13
C VAL A 64 -3.48 -1.38 4.82
N LEU A 65 -4.64 -0.74 4.98
CA LEU A 65 -4.77 0.71 4.73
C LEU A 65 -4.00 1.59 5.72
N ALA A 66 -3.87 1.15 6.98
CA ALA A 66 -3.14 1.88 8.01
C ALA A 66 -1.63 1.83 7.77
N GLU A 67 -1.13 0.71 7.24
CA GLU A 67 0.28 0.49 6.92
C GLU A 67 0.61 0.82 5.45
N HIS A 68 -0.32 1.44 4.71
CA HIS A 68 -0.15 1.87 3.32
C HIS A 68 0.10 0.73 2.32
N GLY A 69 -0.31 -0.51 2.64
CA GLY A 69 -0.18 -1.66 1.76
C GLY A 69 -1.03 -1.56 0.48
N GLU A 70 -1.95 -0.59 0.38
CA GLU A 70 -2.66 -0.33 -0.87
C GLU A 70 -1.78 0.25 -1.98
N VAL A 71 -0.65 0.88 -1.66
CA VAL A 71 0.16 1.60 -2.66
C VAL A 71 0.84 0.62 -3.63
N SER A 72 1.33 -0.53 -3.15
CA SER A 72 1.87 -1.61 -3.99
C SER A 72 0.80 -2.20 -4.92
N ALA A 73 -0.39 -2.45 -4.39
CA ALA A 73 -1.53 -2.95 -5.16
C ALA A 73 -1.97 -1.95 -6.24
N LEU A 74 -2.00 -0.64 -5.91
CA LEU A 74 -2.29 0.43 -6.87
C LEU A 74 -1.22 0.51 -7.97
N LEU A 75 0.06 0.35 -7.62
CA LEU A 75 1.15 0.30 -8.59
C LEU A 75 1.03 -0.92 -9.51
N SER A 76 0.78 -2.11 -8.96
CA SER A 76 0.56 -3.33 -9.76
C SER A 76 -0.60 -3.14 -10.74
N ALA A 77 -1.72 -2.62 -10.28
CA ALA A 77 -2.87 -2.31 -11.12
C ALA A 77 -2.53 -1.29 -12.22
N TYR A 78 -1.77 -0.25 -11.88
CA TYR A 78 -1.28 0.74 -12.85
C TYR A 78 -0.39 0.10 -13.92
N LEU A 79 0.66 -0.61 -13.53
CA LEU A 79 1.60 -1.25 -14.46
C LEU A 79 0.89 -2.26 -15.38
N ARG A 80 -0.06 -3.02 -14.81
CA ARG A 80 -0.92 -3.90 -15.58
C ARG A 80 -1.75 -3.12 -16.60
N ALA A 81 -2.34 -1.99 -16.23
CA ALA A 81 -3.19 -1.21 -17.12
C ALA A 81 -2.42 -0.48 -18.23
N THR A 82 -1.15 -0.11 -17.99
CA THR A 82 -0.32 0.73 -18.87
C THR A 82 0.70 -0.05 -19.70
N ARG A 83 0.73 -1.38 -19.59
CA ARG A 83 1.57 -2.26 -20.44
C ARG A 83 1.38 -1.99 -21.93
N LYS A 84 2.47 -2.07 -22.70
CA LYS A 84 2.49 -1.78 -24.15
C LYS A 84 1.71 -2.84 -24.91
N ASP A 85 1.97 -4.11 -24.62
CA ASP A 85 1.22 -5.20 -25.22
C ASP A 85 0.18 -5.74 -24.22
N ARG A 86 -1.10 -5.48 -24.50
CA ARG A 86 -2.18 -6.00 -23.64
C ARG A 86 -2.29 -7.53 -23.69
N ARG A 87 -1.67 -8.20 -24.66
CA ARG A 87 -1.64 -9.66 -24.79
C ARG A 87 -0.43 -10.30 -24.11
N SER A 88 0.59 -9.52 -23.74
CA SER A 88 1.74 -10.04 -23.00
C SER A 88 1.35 -10.47 -21.59
N SER A 89 2.09 -11.43 -21.04
CA SER A 89 1.91 -11.87 -19.65
C SER A 89 2.32 -10.75 -18.70
N PHE A 90 1.54 -10.58 -17.65
CA PHE A 90 1.88 -9.72 -16.52
C PHE A 90 1.95 -10.60 -15.27
N GLY A 91 3.10 -10.59 -14.61
CA GLY A 91 3.30 -11.27 -13.33
C GLY A 91 3.77 -10.27 -12.29
N ASP A 92 3.26 -10.39 -11.07
CA ASP A 92 3.62 -9.53 -9.96
C ASP A 92 3.60 -10.29 -8.63
N VAL A 93 4.41 -9.82 -7.69
CA VAL A 93 4.42 -10.28 -6.30
C VAL A 93 4.70 -9.09 -5.38
N GLU A 94 3.84 -8.92 -4.39
CA GLU A 94 3.92 -7.84 -3.39
C GLU A 94 4.67 -8.32 -2.13
N GLU A 95 5.28 -7.39 -1.39
CA GLU A 95 5.92 -7.60 -0.08
C GLU A 95 6.97 -8.74 -0.07
N VAL A 96 7.92 -8.71 -1.01
CA VAL A 96 8.93 -9.77 -1.13
C VAL A 96 10.10 -9.51 -0.19
N THR A 97 10.34 -10.45 0.73
CA THR A 97 11.51 -10.43 1.62
C THR A 97 12.63 -11.34 1.11
N PHE A 98 13.81 -10.77 0.88
CA PHE A 98 15.03 -11.49 0.55
C PHE A 98 15.77 -11.91 1.83
N LEU A 99 16.12 -13.19 1.91
CA LEU A 99 16.76 -13.81 3.07
C LEU A 99 18.21 -14.19 2.76
N ASP A 100 19.09 -14.07 3.76
CA ASP A 100 20.42 -14.68 3.78
C ASP A 100 20.55 -15.57 5.02
N GLY A 101 20.78 -16.86 4.83
CA GLY A 101 20.80 -17.83 5.93
C GLY A 101 19.53 -17.83 6.78
N GLY A 102 18.37 -17.53 6.19
CA GLY A 102 17.08 -17.39 6.89
C GLY A 102 16.86 -16.05 7.60
N LYS A 103 17.80 -15.10 7.51
CA LYS A 103 17.68 -13.76 8.10
C LYS A 103 17.22 -12.73 7.06
N PRO A 104 16.17 -11.94 7.35
CA PRO A 104 15.74 -10.84 6.47
C PRO A 104 16.87 -9.85 6.20
N GLN A 105 17.16 -9.63 4.92
CA GLN A 105 18.16 -8.63 4.47
C GLN A 105 17.48 -7.36 3.99
N VAL A 106 16.45 -7.53 3.16
CA VAL A 106 15.74 -6.46 2.49
C VAL A 106 14.38 -6.96 2.05
N GLU A 107 13.40 -6.11 2.23
CA GLU A 107 12.05 -6.27 1.70
C GLU A 107 11.89 -5.31 0.52
N VAL A 108 11.10 -5.67 -0.47
CA VAL A 108 10.68 -4.79 -1.57
C VAL A 108 9.18 -4.87 -1.72
N ASP A 109 8.55 -3.74 -2.00
CA ASP A 109 7.09 -3.63 -1.96
C ASP A 109 6.45 -4.33 -3.16
N LEU A 110 7.13 -4.31 -4.32
CA LEU A 110 6.65 -4.97 -5.52
C LEU A 110 7.81 -5.45 -6.41
N VAL A 111 7.71 -6.68 -6.90
CA VAL A 111 8.46 -7.15 -8.07
C VAL A 111 7.45 -7.48 -9.16
N ALA A 112 7.66 -6.93 -10.35
CA ALA A 112 6.77 -7.12 -11.49
C ALA A 112 7.54 -7.45 -12.77
N TYR A 113 6.95 -8.28 -13.63
CA TYR A 113 7.47 -8.61 -14.94
C TYR A 113 6.39 -8.42 -16.00
N ALA A 114 6.69 -7.58 -16.99
CA ALA A 114 5.83 -7.30 -18.13
C ALA A 114 6.66 -6.77 -19.29
N ASP A 115 6.25 -7.06 -20.53
CA ASP A 115 6.91 -6.58 -21.74
C ASP A 115 8.44 -6.80 -21.74
N ASP A 116 8.88 -7.95 -21.22
CA ASP A 116 10.28 -8.33 -21.04
C ASP A 116 11.12 -7.37 -20.19
N VAL A 117 10.46 -6.66 -19.25
CA VAL A 117 11.09 -5.77 -18.27
C VAL A 117 10.84 -6.30 -16.86
N LEU A 118 11.89 -6.69 -16.16
CA LEU A 118 11.85 -6.99 -14.72
C LEU A 118 11.98 -5.70 -13.91
N THR A 119 10.93 -5.36 -13.18
CA THR A 119 10.84 -4.17 -12.35
C THR A 119 10.91 -4.54 -10.87
N VAL A 120 11.80 -3.89 -10.14
CA VAL A 120 11.78 -3.84 -8.67
C VAL A 120 11.26 -2.48 -8.26
N ALA A 121 10.31 -2.42 -7.34
CA ALA A 121 9.71 -1.15 -6.92
C ALA A 121 9.66 -0.95 -5.41
N GLU A 122 9.77 0.31 -5.03
CA GLU A 122 9.51 0.83 -3.70
C GLU A 122 8.31 1.80 -3.74
N CYS A 123 7.42 1.66 -2.77
CA CYS A 123 6.19 2.42 -2.65
C CYS A 123 6.20 3.30 -1.39
N LYS A 124 5.65 4.50 -1.49
CA LYS A 124 5.44 5.41 -0.35
C LYS A 124 4.06 6.03 -0.39
N SER A 125 3.46 6.25 0.78
CA SER A 125 2.24 7.07 0.87
C SER A 125 2.53 8.58 0.75
N GLY A 126 3.76 8.99 1.12
CA GLY A 126 4.26 10.37 1.05
C GLY A 126 5.20 10.64 -0.14
N SER A 127 5.63 11.89 -0.29
CA SER A 127 6.45 12.38 -1.42
C SER A 127 7.92 12.64 -1.11
N ASP A 128 8.36 12.34 0.11
CA ASP A 128 9.72 12.62 0.60
C ASP A 128 10.47 11.32 0.94
N LEU A 129 11.66 11.18 0.37
CA LEU A 129 12.61 10.09 0.66
C LEU A 129 14.02 10.70 0.74
N THR A 130 14.24 11.56 1.74
CA THR A 130 15.51 12.26 1.95
C THR A 130 16.18 11.94 3.29
N GLY A 131 17.48 12.23 3.39
CA GLY A 131 18.29 12.03 4.60
C GLY A 131 18.91 10.64 4.73
N ARG A 132 19.59 10.39 5.87
CA ARG A 132 20.43 9.19 6.05
C ARG A 132 19.63 7.88 6.02
N LYS A 133 18.43 7.86 6.60
CA LYS A 133 17.56 6.66 6.60
C LYS A 133 17.10 6.34 5.18
N ALA A 134 16.67 7.35 4.43
CA ALA A 134 16.30 7.22 3.03
C ALA A 134 17.46 6.69 2.18
N ARG A 135 18.68 7.17 2.40
CA ARG A 135 19.86 6.64 1.69
C ARG A 135 20.04 5.15 1.87
N LEU A 136 20.01 4.67 3.12
CA LEU A 136 20.13 3.24 3.41
C LEU A 136 18.98 2.44 2.79
N GLU A 137 17.79 3.00 2.73
CA GLU A 137 16.63 2.38 2.11
C GLU A 137 16.81 2.24 0.60
N VAL A 138 17.18 3.30 -0.10
CA VAL A 138 17.45 3.28 -1.56
C VAL A 138 18.60 2.33 -1.89
N GLU A 139 19.70 2.33 -1.11
CA GLU A 139 20.82 1.40 -1.29
C GLU A 139 20.39 -0.07 -1.14
N LYS A 140 19.44 -0.36 -0.24
CA LYS A 140 18.85 -1.70 -0.13
C LYS A 140 18.08 -2.08 -1.40
N LYS A 141 17.29 -1.16 -1.97
CA LYS A 141 16.57 -1.44 -3.23
C LYS A 141 17.52 -1.60 -4.42
N CYS A 142 18.61 -0.82 -4.46
CA CYS A 142 19.68 -1.00 -5.44
C CYS A 142 20.29 -2.40 -5.35
N ARG A 143 20.52 -2.89 -4.13
CA ARG A 143 21.05 -4.23 -3.91
C ARG A 143 20.13 -5.33 -4.45
N VAL A 144 18.83 -5.23 -4.20
CA VAL A 144 17.86 -6.19 -4.76
C VAL A 144 17.82 -6.12 -6.28
N ALA A 145 17.76 -4.91 -6.85
CA ALA A 145 17.81 -4.72 -8.30
C ALA A 145 19.08 -5.35 -8.90
N ALA A 146 20.24 -5.22 -8.25
CA ALA A 146 21.47 -5.85 -8.70
C ALA A 146 21.42 -7.39 -8.59
N TRP A 147 20.89 -7.94 -7.50
CA TRP A 147 20.74 -9.40 -7.31
C TRP A 147 19.83 -10.03 -8.35
N LEU A 148 18.72 -9.37 -8.66
CA LEU A 148 17.75 -9.84 -9.64
C LEU A 148 18.13 -9.48 -11.08
N ARG A 149 19.14 -8.64 -11.28
CA ARG A 149 19.45 -8.00 -12.57
C ARG A 149 18.20 -7.35 -13.17
N ALA A 150 17.48 -6.60 -12.34
CA ALA A 150 16.30 -5.89 -12.76
C ALA A 150 16.65 -4.91 -13.88
N ASP A 151 15.75 -4.77 -14.85
CA ASP A 151 15.87 -3.79 -15.93
C ASP A 151 15.44 -2.40 -15.46
N ARG A 152 14.53 -2.36 -14.47
CA ARG A 152 13.98 -1.12 -13.91
C ARG A 152 13.95 -1.13 -12.39
N LEU A 153 14.37 -0.01 -11.80
CA LEU A 153 14.14 0.33 -10.41
C LEU A 153 13.13 1.48 -10.35
N LEU A 154 11.98 1.23 -9.72
CA LEU A 154 10.83 2.14 -9.75
C LEU A 154 10.49 2.65 -8.35
N PHE A 155 10.27 3.96 -8.23
CA PHE A 155 9.81 4.58 -7.00
C PHE A 155 8.40 5.13 -7.22
N ALA A 156 7.44 4.64 -6.44
CA ALA A 156 6.02 4.95 -6.60
C ALA A 156 5.43 5.63 -5.37
N THR A 157 4.52 6.57 -5.57
CA THR A 157 3.80 7.21 -4.46
C THR A 157 2.33 7.48 -4.76
N SER A 158 1.50 7.47 -3.70
CA SER A 158 0.12 7.99 -3.75
C SER A 158 0.05 9.51 -3.63
N ALA A 159 1.14 10.16 -3.22
CA ALA A 159 1.25 11.62 -3.24
C ALA A 159 1.19 12.14 -4.68
N GLU A 160 0.77 13.39 -4.87
CA GLU A 160 0.55 13.96 -6.21
C GLU A 160 1.83 14.00 -7.06
N ALA A 161 2.95 14.34 -6.43
CA ALA A 161 4.26 14.38 -7.06
C ALA A 161 5.36 14.01 -6.05
N TRP A 162 6.47 13.47 -6.55
CA TRP A 162 7.72 13.39 -5.79
C TRP A 162 8.34 14.78 -5.62
N THR A 163 9.02 15.04 -4.49
CA THR A 163 9.77 16.29 -4.36
C THR A 163 11.03 16.27 -5.26
N PRO A 164 11.45 17.40 -5.84
CA PRO A 164 12.70 17.45 -6.63
C PRO A 164 13.93 17.00 -5.84
N ALA A 165 13.96 17.28 -4.53
CA ALA A 165 15.01 16.83 -3.63
C ALA A 165 15.07 15.30 -3.51
N THR A 166 13.91 14.64 -3.49
CA THR A 166 13.83 13.17 -3.48
C THR A 166 14.34 12.59 -4.78
N ILE A 167 13.86 13.09 -5.92
CA ILE A 167 14.30 12.63 -7.24
C ILE A 167 15.83 12.74 -7.34
N GLY A 168 16.39 13.93 -7.08
CA GLY A 168 17.84 14.15 -7.13
C GLY A 168 18.61 13.24 -6.17
N SER A 169 18.15 13.13 -4.91
CA SER A 169 18.81 12.26 -3.93
C SER A 169 18.80 10.79 -4.34
N VAL A 170 17.67 10.28 -4.83
CA VAL A 170 17.54 8.88 -5.26
C VAL A 170 18.43 8.62 -6.47
N SER A 171 18.39 9.49 -7.48
CA SER A 171 19.22 9.36 -8.69
C SER A 171 20.71 9.39 -8.35
N ASP A 172 21.14 10.26 -7.44
CA ASP A 172 22.53 10.29 -6.96
C ASP A 172 22.93 8.99 -6.25
N ILE A 173 22.07 8.46 -5.36
CA ILE A 173 22.35 7.20 -4.65
C ILE A 173 22.43 6.02 -5.63
N VAL A 174 21.51 5.94 -6.58
CA VAL A 174 21.50 4.88 -7.60
C VAL A 174 22.77 4.95 -8.44
N ARG A 175 23.14 6.14 -8.92
CA ARG A 175 24.36 6.35 -9.71
C ARG A 175 25.63 5.97 -8.93
N ASP A 176 25.69 6.32 -7.65
CA ASP A 176 26.87 6.12 -6.82
C ASP A 176 26.93 4.72 -6.16
N PHE A 177 25.94 3.86 -6.37
CA PHE A 177 25.90 2.52 -5.80
C PHE A 177 26.97 1.62 -6.43
N SER A 178 27.95 1.18 -5.63
CA SER A 178 29.09 0.39 -6.11
C SER A 178 28.79 -1.09 -6.36
N GLY A 179 27.59 -1.55 -6.01
CA GLY A 179 27.19 -2.95 -6.17
C GLY A 179 26.66 -3.32 -7.55
N TRP A 180 26.65 -2.39 -8.51
CA TRP A 180 26.27 -2.69 -9.89
C TRP A 180 27.29 -3.64 -10.55
N GLY A 181 26.78 -4.65 -11.23
CA GLY A 181 27.59 -5.56 -12.04
C GLY A 181 27.98 -4.95 -13.38
N THR A 182 28.52 -5.78 -14.27
CA THR A 182 28.93 -5.36 -15.63
C THR A 182 27.79 -4.84 -16.51
N SER A 183 26.55 -5.17 -16.18
CA SER A 183 25.36 -4.68 -16.87
C SER A 183 24.99 -3.23 -16.54
N GLY A 184 25.64 -2.63 -15.54
CA GLY A 184 25.34 -1.27 -15.08
C GLY A 184 24.09 -1.19 -14.20
N SER A 185 23.64 0.05 -13.96
CA SER A 185 22.41 0.34 -13.20
C SER A 185 21.16 0.13 -14.05
N PRO A 186 20.02 -0.24 -13.45
CA PRO A 186 18.73 -0.28 -14.14
C PRO A 186 18.27 1.11 -14.57
N GLU A 187 17.25 1.15 -15.44
CA GLU A 187 16.45 2.36 -15.69
C GLU A 187 15.77 2.80 -14.38
N VAL A 188 15.92 4.06 -13.98
CA VAL A 188 15.20 4.62 -12.82
C VAL A 188 13.92 5.31 -13.28
N ARG A 189 12.80 5.00 -12.61
CA ARG A 189 11.49 5.59 -12.91
C ARG A 189 10.79 6.06 -11.66
N PHE A 190 10.06 7.16 -11.80
CA PHE A 190 9.22 7.71 -10.74
C PHE A 190 7.77 7.74 -11.19
N ILE A 191 6.88 7.21 -10.34
CA ILE A 191 5.43 7.28 -10.52
C ILE A 191 4.84 8.00 -9.31
N SER A 192 3.92 8.93 -9.56
CA SER A 192 3.15 9.61 -8.52
C SER A 192 1.65 9.62 -8.84
N GLY A 193 0.84 10.02 -7.87
CA GLY A 193 -0.62 10.12 -8.03
C GLY A 193 -1.33 8.77 -8.08
N LEU A 194 -0.72 7.70 -7.56
CA LEU A 194 -1.38 6.39 -7.53
C LEU A 194 -2.72 6.45 -6.77
N GLY A 195 -3.75 5.84 -7.36
CA GLY A 195 -5.12 5.86 -6.82
C GLY A 195 -5.93 7.11 -7.16
N ARG A 196 -5.37 8.06 -7.93
CA ARG A 196 -6.09 9.21 -8.48
C ARG A 196 -6.58 8.93 -9.91
N ASN A 197 -7.38 9.84 -10.47
CA ASN A 197 -7.91 9.75 -11.84
C ASN A 197 -6.82 9.70 -12.92
N HIS A 198 -5.58 10.10 -12.59
CA HIS A 198 -4.40 10.07 -13.41
C HIS A 198 -3.18 9.88 -12.50
N ALA A 199 -2.27 8.99 -12.90
CA ALA A 199 -0.96 8.84 -12.29
C ALA A 199 0.10 9.38 -13.26
N ASP A 200 1.04 10.15 -12.73
CA ASP A 200 2.05 10.85 -13.52
C ASP A 200 3.37 10.07 -13.51
N VAL A 201 4.04 10.06 -14.66
CA VAL A 201 5.36 9.44 -14.83
C VAL A 201 6.38 10.54 -15.08
N VAL A 202 7.43 10.57 -14.27
CA VAL A 202 8.59 11.46 -14.50
C VAL A 202 9.72 10.63 -15.10
N ASP A 203 10.14 11.01 -16.31
CA ASP A 203 11.22 10.38 -17.07
C ASP A 203 12.49 11.26 -16.96
N GLU A 204 13.66 10.67 -16.70
CA GLU A 204 14.95 11.40 -16.60
C GLU A 204 15.44 11.98 -17.93
N SER A 205 14.76 11.73 -19.04
CA SER A 205 15.15 12.21 -20.39
C SER A 205 14.91 13.71 -20.64
N GLY A 206 14.76 14.52 -19.59
CA GLY A 206 14.40 15.95 -19.66
C GLY A 206 15.22 16.90 -18.79
N ILE A 207 16.45 16.55 -18.42
CA ILE A 207 17.47 17.51 -17.93
C ILE A 207 18.63 17.55 -18.90
#